data_AF-A0A7G1PDG8-F1
#
_entry.id   AF-A0A7G1PDG8-F1
#
_cell.length_a   1.000
_cell.length_b   1.000
_cell.length_c   1.000
_cell.angle_alpha   90.00
_cell.angle_beta   90.00
_cell.angle_gamma   90.00
#
_symmetry.space_group_name_H-M   'P 1'
#
loop_
_entity.id
_entity.type
_entity.pdbx_description
1 polymer ?
#
loop_
_entity_poly.entity_id
_entity_poly.type
_entity_poly.pdbx_seq_one_letter_code
_entity_poly.pdbx_strand_id
1 'polypeptide(L)'
;MVEWLDYRRRRWPSTANLHLLIDNQTANTTSRASNHWISAPLRGQDATLERLRVDRQLEEALTHGPDPLHLAEVFGLDEKTAMRYADSPRARLEQAAEQDLR
;
A
#
# COMPACT_ATOMS: atom_id res chain seq x y z
N MET A 1 1.97 13.45 -3.98
CA MET A 1 3.37 12.93 -4.02
C MET A 1 4.40 14.02 -4.34
N VAL A 2 4.14 14.92 -5.31
CA VAL A 2 5.05 16.03 -5.65
C VAL A 2 5.34 16.95 -4.46
N GLU A 3 4.33 17.27 -3.65
CA GLU A 3 4.47 18.11 -2.45
C GLU A 3 5.51 17.57 -1.46
N TRP A 4 5.53 16.26 -1.22
CA TRP A 4 6.53 15.64 -0.35
C TRP A 4 7.94 15.79 -0.93
N LEU A 5 8.11 15.54 -2.23
CA LEU A 5 9.40 15.66 -2.89
C LEU A 5 9.93 17.10 -2.84
N ASP A 6 9.06 18.09 -3.01
CA ASP A 6 9.42 19.51 -2.90
C ASP A 6 9.75 19.91 -1.46
N TYR A 7 8.94 19.47 -0.49
CA TYR A 7 9.24 19.66 0.93
C TYR A 7 10.60 19.07 1.29
N ARG A 8 10.86 17.81 0.90
CA ARG A 8 12.13 17.11 1.13
C ARG A 8 13.30 17.86 0.53
N ARG A 9 13.19 18.31 -0.72
CA ARG A 9 14.25 19.06 -1.42
C ARG A 9 14.54 20.40 -0.77
N ARG A 10 13.51 21.11 -0.28
CA ARG A 10 13.68 22.39 0.44
C ARG A 10 14.25 22.19 1.84
N ARG A 11 13.82 21.13 2.54
CA ARG A 11 14.20 20.87 3.93
C ARG A 11 15.61 20.28 4.08
N TRP A 12 16.03 19.47 3.11
CA TRP A 12 17.34 18.82 3.08
C TRP A 12 17.94 18.86 1.66
N PRO A 13 18.41 20.05 1.21
CA PRO A 13 18.87 20.24 -0.17
C PRO A 13 20.13 19.45 -0.53
N SER A 14 20.96 19.11 0.46
CA SER A 14 22.25 18.43 0.29
C SER A 14 22.29 17.05 0.93
N THR A 15 21.14 16.39 1.10
CA THR A 15 21.10 15.03 1.67
C THR A 15 21.78 14.02 0.75
N ALA A 16 22.69 13.23 1.30
CA ALA A 16 23.26 12.05 0.62
C ALA A 16 22.32 10.83 0.68
N ASN A 17 21.19 10.94 1.39
CA ASN A 17 20.23 9.85 1.51
C ASN A 17 19.41 9.70 0.22
N LEU A 18 19.41 8.52 -0.38
CA LEU A 18 18.69 8.23 -1.63
C LEU A 18 17.27 7.68 -1.39
N HIS A 19 16.89 7.41 -0.14
CA HIS A 19 15.56 6.89 0.16
C HIS A 19 14.48 7.98 -0.03
N LEU A 20 13.33 7.56 -0.59
CA LEU A 20 12.19 8.42 -0.86
C LEU A 20 11.64 9.05 0.42
N LEU A 21 11.43 8.22 1.44
CA LEU A 21 10.99 8.63 2.76
C LEU A 21 12.19 8.69 3.71
N ILE A 22 12.39 9.87 4.30
CA ILE A 22 13.43 10.18 5.28
C ILE A 22 12.82 11.07 6.37
N ASP A 23 13.45 11.09 7.53
CA ASP A 23 13.09 11.94 8.67
C ASP A 23 14.29 12.79 9.11
N ASN A 24 14.11 13.61 10.16
CA ASN A 24 15.20 14.43 10.69
C ASN A 24 16.43 13.62 11.14
N GLN A 25 16.24 12.34 11.53
CA GLN A 25 17.31 11.48 12.02
C GLN A 25 18.09 10.84 10.86
N THR A 26 17.40 10.47 9.79
CA THR A 26 17.96 9.76 8.64
C THR A 26 18.40 10.68 7.51
N ALA A 27 17.98 11.94 7.50
CA ALA A 27 18.33 12.89 6.44
C ALA A 27 19.84 13.14 6.26
N ASN A 28 20.65 12.99 7.31
CA ASN A 28 22.12 13.14 7.23
C ASN A 28 22.85 11.79 7.17
N THR A 29 22.13 10.69 6.94
CA THR A 29 22.68 9.34 6.83
C THR A 29 22.35 8.75 5.47
N THR A 30 22.80 7.52 5.21
CA THR A 30 22.44 6.74 4.03
C THR A 30 21.41 5.65 4.34
N SER A 31 20.85 5.68 5.55
CA SER A 31 19.92 4.64 6.03
C SER A 31 18.47 5.03 5.74
N ARG A 32 17.63 4.03 5.50
CA ARG A 32 16.18 4.22 5.34
C ARG A 32 15.54 4.73 6.63
N ALA A 33 14.42 5.44 6.51
CA ALA A 33 13.54 5.72 7.64
C ALA A 33 13.11 4.41 8.33
N SER A 34 12.99 4.43 9.66
CA SER A 34 12.61 3.23 10.41
C SER A 34 11.15 2.84 10.15
N ASN A 35 10.85 1.54 10.19
CA ASN A 35 9.46 1.05 10.14
C ASN A 35 8.61 1.62 11.29
N HIS A 36 9.23 1.87 12.43
CA HIS A 36 8.57 2.52 13.56
C HIS A 36 8.14 3.94 13.22
N TRP A 37 8.97 4.73 12.56
CA TRP A 37 8.63 6.10 12.14
C TRP A 37 7.40 6.13 11.23
N ILE A 38 7.30 5.20 10.27
CA ILE A 38 6.15 5.10 9.35
C ILE A 38 4.89 4.62 10.08
N SER A 39 5.01 3.66 10.99
CA SER A 39 3.85 3.05 11.66
C SER A 39 3.36 3.83 12.89
N ALA A 40 4.21 4.64 13.53
CA ALA A 40 3.88 5.34 14.77
C ALA A 40 2.65 6.26 14.64
N PRO A 41 2.47 7.06 13.58
CA PRO A 41 1.27 7.90 13.43
C PRO A 41 -0.04 7.11 13.30
N LEU A 42 0.03 5.85 12.89
CA LEU A 42 -1.13 4.98 12.69
C LEU A 42 -1.39 4.07 13.89
N ARG A 43 -0.59 4.16 14.96
CA ARG A 43 -0.84 3.41 16.19
C ARG A 43 -2.10 3.94 16.87
N GLY A 44 -2.97 3.02 17.28
CA GLY A 44 -4.24 3.36 17.91
C GLY A 44 -5.30 3.90 16.95
N GLN A 45 -5.01 3.98 15.65
CA GLN A 45 -5.99 4.29 14.62
C GLN A 45 -6.63 2.99 14.12
N ASP A 46 -7.89 3.05 13.69
CA ASP A 46 -8.55 1.92 13.03
C ASP A 46 -7.87 1.59 11.69
N ALA A 47 -7.39 2.61 10.98
CA ALA A 47 -6.69 2.52 9.71
C ALA A 47 -5.18 2.22 9.89
N THR A 48 -4.86 1.03 10.39
CA THR A 48 -3.47 0.57 10.48
C THR A 48 -2.86 0.31 9.10
N LEU A 49 -1.52 0.30 8.97
CA LEU A 49 -0.83 -0.01 7.70
C LEU A 49 -1.24 -1.36 7.13
N GLU A 50 -1.34 -2.39 7.97
CA GLU A 50 -1.76 -3.73 7.53
C GLU A 50 -3.20 -3.71 7.03
N ARG A 51 -4.09 -2.96 7.69
CA ARG A 51 -5.48 -2.83 7.26
C ARG A 51 -5.60 -2.09 5.94
N LEU A 52 -4.88 -0.98 5.78
CA LEU A 52 -4.81 -0.25 4.50
C LEU A 52 -4.26 -1.13 3.37
N ARG A 53 -3.25 -1.95 3.67
CA ARG A 53 -2.70 -2.92 2.72
C ARG A 53 -3.74 -3.97 2.31
N VAL A 54 -4.49 -4.53 3.26
CA VAL A 54 -5.59 -5.48 3.02
C VAL A 54 -6.69 -4.83 2.19
N ASP A 55 -7.12 -3.62 2.59
CA ASP A 55 -8.20 -2.88 1.92
C ASP A 55 -7.83 -2.59 0.46
N ARG A 56 -6.58 -2.17 0.19
CA ARG A 56 -6.10 -1.94 -1.18
C ARG A 56 -6.09 -3.19 -2.04
N GLN A 57 -5.70 -4.34 -1.48
CA GLN A 57 -5.72 -5.63 -2.21
C GLN A 57 -7.15 -6.08 -2.53
N LEU A 58 -8.08 -5.88 -1.58
CA LEU A 58 -9.49 -6.15 -1.82
C LEU A 58 -10.05 -5.21 -2.90
N GLU A 59 -9.81 -3.91 -2.79
CA GLU A 59 -10.25 -2.92 -3.79
C GLU A 59 -9.74 -3.23 -5.21
N GLU A 60 -8.51 -3.75 -5.36
CA GLU A 60 -8.00 -4.18 -6.66
C GLU A 60 -8.81 -5.33 -7.24
N ALA A 61 -9.11 -6.34 -6.41
CA ALA A 61 -9.90 -7.49 -6.83
C ALA A 61 -11.33 -7.11 -7.21
N LEU A 62 -11.87 -6.06 -6.59
CA LEU A 62 -13.18 -5.49 -6.91
C LEU A 62 -13.15 -4.73 -8.25
N THR A 63 -12.15 -3.87 -8.44
CA THR A 63 -12.10 -2.96 -9.59
C THR A 63 -11.68 -3.63 -10.89
N HIS A 64 -10.76 -4.60 -10.82
CA HIS A 64 -10.19 -5.28 -11.99
C HIS A 64 -10.75 -6.69 -12.20
N GLY A 65 -11.68 -7.12 -11.34
CA GLY A 65 -12.16 -8.48 -11.25
C GLY A 65 -11.24 -9.35 -10.37
N PRO A 66 -11.78 -10.41 -9.74
CA PRO A 66 -11.04 -11.27 -8.84
C PRO A 66 -10.13 -12.23 -9.60
N ASP A 67 -9.06 -11.69 -10.18
CA ASP A 67 -8.01 -12.45 -10.84
C ASP A 67 -6.80 -12.64 -9.89
N PRO A 68 -6.55 -13.86 -9.40
CA PRO A 68 -5.40 -14.15 -8.56
C PRO A 68 -4.06 -13.83 -9.22
N LEU A 69 -3.94 -13.99 -10.56
CA LEU A 69 -2.68 -13.74 -11.26
C LEU A 69 -2.37 -12.23 -11.26
N HIS A 70 -3.37 -11.42 -11.54
CA HIS A 70 -3.28 -9.95 -11.45
C HIS A 70 -2.89 -9.48 -10.04
N LEU A 71 -3.53 -10.01 -9.01
CA LEU A 71 -3.20 -9.65 -7.62
C LEU A 71 -1.78 -10.06 -7.21
N ALA A 72 -1.33 -11.24 -7.66
CA ALA A 72 0.04 -11.69 -7.43
C ALA A 72 1.06 -10.76 -8.13
N GLU A 73 0.78 -10.34 -9.36
CA GLU A 73 1.65 -9.46 -10.13
C GLU A 73 1.73 -8.04 -9.53
N VAL A 74 0.57 -7.42 -9.24
CA VAL A 74 0.51 -6.04 -8.74
C VAL A 74 1.10 -5.88 -7.34
N PHE A 75 0.87 -6.86 -6.46
CA PHE A 75 1.24 -6.75 -5.04
C PHE A 75 2.39 -7.66 -4.61
N GLY A 76 2.93 -8.48 -5.51
CA GLY A 76 4.00 -9.43 -5.20
C GLY A 76 3.57 -10.49 -4.18
N LEU A 77 2.32 -10.98 -4.29
CA LEU A 77 1.77 -11.97 -3.36
C LEU A 77 2.18 -13.39 -3.78
N ASP A 78 2.29 -14.28 -2.80
CA ASP A 78 2.31 -15.71 -3.11
C ASP A 78 0.95 -16.15 -3.65
N GLU A 79 0.96 -17.24 -4.43
CA GLU A 79 -0.23 -17.80 -5.10
C GLU A 79 -1.40 -17.99 -4.12
N LYS A 80 -1.15 -18.58 -2.96
CA LYS A 80 -2.20 -18.89 -1.98
C LYS A 80 -2.82 -17.61 -1.40
N THR A 81 -2.00 -16.60 -1.13
CA THR A 81 -2.49 -15.30 -0.66
C THR A 81 -3.29 -14.59 -1.74
N ALA A 82 -2.85 -14.63 -3.00
CA ALA A 82 -3.56 -14.02 -4.12
C ALA A 82 -4.93 -14.67 -4.35
N MET A 83 -5.00 -16.01 -4.36
CA MET A 83 -6.26 -16.75 -4.45
C MET A 83 -7.23 -16.36 -3.34
N ARG A 84 -6.74 -16.23 -2.09
CA ARG A 84 -7.59 -15.85 -0.95
C ARG A 84 -8.25 -14.48 -1.13
N TYR A 85 -7.56 -13.51 -1.71
CA TYR A 85 -8.13 -12.19 -1.94
C TYR A 85 -9.12 -12.18 -3.11
N ALA A 86 -8.79 -12.89 -4.20
CA ALA A 86 -9.71 -13.07 -5.33
C ALA A 86 -11.01 -13.77 -4.90
N ASP A 87 -10.93 -14.83 -4.10
CA ASP A 87 -12.11 -15.57 -3.62
C ASP A 87 -12.84 -14.89 -2.46
N SER A 88 -12.41 -13.69 -2.03
CA SER A 88 -12.98 -13.04 -0.85
C SER A 88 -14.50 -12.82 -1.00
N PRO A 89 -15.31 -12.98 0.06
CA PRO A 89 -16.76 -12.80 -0.02
C PRO A 89 -17.17 -11.44 -0.58
N ARG A 90 -16.35 -10.41 -0.31
CA ARG A 90 -16.56 -9.05 -0.81
C ARG A 90 -16.46 -9.00 -2.33
N ALA A 91 -15.47 -9.68 -2.92
CA ALA A 91 -15.35 -9.81 -4.37
C ALA A 91 -16.49 -10.59 -5.01
N ARG A 92 -16.99 -11.64 -4.33
CA ARG A 92 -18.12 -12.42 -4.83
C ARG A 92 -19.44 -11.63 -4.84
N LEU A 93 -19.66 -10.78 -3.84
CA LEU A 93 -20.88 -9.96 -3.74
C LEU A 93 -20.99 -8.93 -4.88
N GLU A 94 -19.88 -8.29 -5.25
CA GLU A 94 -19.89 -7.34 -6.38
C GLU A 94 -20.02 -8.04 -7.74
N GLN A 95 -19.38 -9.19 -7.93
CA GLN A 95 -19.59 -9.99 -9.16
C GLN A 95 -21.05 -10.41 -9.34
N ALA A 96 -21.72 -10.84 -8.27
CA ALA A 96 -23.14 -11.22 -8.32
C ALA A 96 -24.02 -10.00 -8.69
N ALA A 97 -23.73 -8.84 -8.09
CA ALA A 97 -24.46 -7.60 -8.40
C ALA A 97 -24.26 -7.13 -9.85
N GLU A 98 -23.08 -7.32 -10.45
CA GLU A 98 -22.81 -6.96 -11.84
C GLU A 98 -23.47 -7.92 -12.84
N GLN A 99 -23.63 -9.21 -12.49
CA GLN A 99 -24.34 -10.18 -13.32
C GLN A 99 -25.86 -9.95 -13.34
N ASP A 100 -26.46 -9.53 -12.22
CA ASP A 100 -27.90 -9.22 -12.15
C ASP A 100 -28.30 -7.95 -12.95
N LEU A 101 -27.32 -7.13 -13.34
CA LEU A 101 -27.51 -5.88 -14.09
C LEU A 101 -27.36 -6.05 -15.61
N ARG A 102 -26.99 -7.25 -16.10
CA ARG A 102 -26.84 -7.59 -17.53
C ARG A 102 -27.99 -8.41 -18.06
#